data_AF-A0A6B0UAE0-F1
#
_entry.id   AF-A0A6B0UAE0-F1
#
_cell.length_a   1.000
_cell.length_b   1.000
_cell.length_c   1.000
_cell.angle_alpha   90.00
_cell.angle_beta   90.00
_cell.angle_gamma   90.00
#
_symmetry.space_group_name_H-M   'P 1'
#
loop_
_entity.id
_entity.type
_entity.pdbx_description
1 polymer ?
#
loop_
_entity_poly.entity_id
_entity_poly.type
_entity_poly.pdbx_seq_one_letter_code
_entity_poly.pdbx_strand_id
1 'polypeptide(L)'
;DPESPAASEESTSTEFPEQPVFCSATLDDQKKIMNCAQEDKKAEQELGNHAWIFCANFTTFVTNICNNTNQVFFNMTNEEEKTWNSLILGCEKQHGVTLPPTC
;
A
#
# COMPACT_ATOMS: atom_id res chain seq x y z
N ASP A 1 50.05 -9.24 -18.37
CA ASP A 1 48.64 -9.35 -18.73
C ASP A 1 48.00 -10.46 -17.92
N PRO A 2 47.11 -10.14 -16.98
CA PRO A 2 46.07 -11.09 -16.62
C PRO A 2 44.71 -10.38 -16.70
N GLU A 3 43.97 -10.67 -17.78
CA GLU A 3 42.51 -10.46 -17.83
C GLU A 3 41.84 -11.27 -16.72
N SER A 4 41.49 -10.57 -15.63
CA SER A 4 40.60 -11.07 -14.60
C SER A 4 39.16 -10.83 -15.07
N PRO A 5 38.27 -11.83 -15.04
CA PRO A 5 36.91 -11.65 -15.52
C PRO A 5 36.20 -10.69 -14.56
N ALA A 6 35.75 -9.56 -15.10
CA ALA A 6 34.80 -8.70 -14.42
C ALA A 6 33.58 -9.57 -14.09
N ALA A 7 33.40 -9.87 -12.79
CA ALA A 7 32.15 -10.37 -12.29
C ALA A 7 31.10 -9.34 -12.70
N SER A 8 30.25 -9.72 -13.66
CA SER A 8 29.04 -8.98 -13.95
C SER A 8 28.22 -9.03 -12.67
N GLU A 9 28.26 -7.93 -11.94
CA GLU A 9 27.31 -7.60 -10.90
C GLU A 9 25.96 -7.48 -11.61
N GLU A 10 25.29 -8.62 -11.80
CA GLU A 10 23.86 -8.66 -11.99
C GLU A 10 23.29 -7.89 -10.81
N SER A 11 22.97 -6.63 -11.07
CA SER A 11 22.33 -5.75 -10.11
C SER A 11 20.98 -6.38 -9.85
N THR A 12 20.94 -7.31 -8.89
CA THR A 12 19.74 -7.79 -8.27
C THR A 12 19.13 -6.52 -7.70
N SER A 13 18.27 -5.88 -8.48
CA SER A 13 17.47 -4.78 -8.01
C SER A 13 16.71 -5.37 -6.85
N THR A 14 17.14 -5.02 -5.64
CA THR A 14 16.29 -5.08 -4.47
C THR A 14 15.16 -4.11 -4.78
N GLU A 15 14.19 -4.60 -5.56
CA GLU A 15 12.94 -3.92 -5.85
C GLU A 15 12.26 -3.84 -4.50
N PHE A 16 12.48 -2.71 -3.82
CA PHE A 16 11.76 -2.43 -2.59
C PHE A 16 10.28 -2.49 -2.95
N PRO A 17 9.46 -3.23 -2.19
CA PRO A 17 8.04 -3.29 -2.48
C PRO A 17 7.51 -1.86 -2.54
N GLU A 18 6.86 -1.52 -3.67
CA GLU A 18 6.21 -0.21 -3.82
C GLU A 18 5.37 0.05 -2.58
N GLN A 19 5.58 1.20 -1.95
CA GLN A 19 4.80 1.59 -0.79
C GLN A 19 3.63 2.47 -1.23
N PRO A 20 2.43 2.28 -0.66
CA PRO A 20 1.30 3.13 -0.97
C PRO A 20 1.57 4.60 -0.64
N VAL A 21 1.06 5.50 -1.47
CA VAL A 21 1.16 6.96 -1.29
C VAL A 21 -0.10 7.60 -0.74
N PHE A 22 -1.08 6.80 -0.37
CA PHE A 22 -2.40 7.23 0.08
C PHE A 22 -2.38 8.43 1.03
N CYS A 23 -1.46 8.44 1.99
CA CYS A 23 -1.37 9.48 3.01
C CYS A 23 -0.80 10.82 2.51
N SER A 24 -0.09 10.82 1.39
CA SER A 24 0.38 12.05 0.72
C SER A 24 -0.49 12.45 -0.48
N ALA A 25 -1.47 11.62 -0.86
CA ALA A 25 -2.41 11.93 -1.95
C ALA A 25 -3.34 13.11 -1.61
N THR A 26 -3.93 13.72 -2.65
CA THR A 26 -4.92 14.79 -2.46
C THR A 26 -6.18 14.26 -1.77
N LEU A 27 -6.97 15.13 -1.13
CA LEU A 27 -8.23 14.70 -0.48
C LEU A 27 -9.20 14.01 -1.44
N ASP A 28 -9.26 14.44 -2.69
CA ASP A 28 -10.14 13.83 -3.69
C ASP A 28 -9.62 12.46 -4.12
N ASP A 29 -8.30 12.30 -4.25
CA ASP A 29 -7.69 11.03 -4.59
C ASP A 29 -7.79 10.03 -3.42
N GLN A 30 -7.62 10.50 -2.18
CA GLN A 30 -7.86 9.68 -1.00
C GLN A 30 -9.29 9.13 -0.97
N LYS A 31 -10.31 9.95 -1.31
CA LYS A 31 -11.69 9.47 -1.39
C LYS A 31 -11.87 8.41 -2.47
N LYS A 32 -11.27 8.59 -3.65
CA LYS A 32 -11.33 7.61 -4.75
C LYS A 32 -10.69 6.29 -4.33
N ILE A 33 -9.49 6.35 -3.74
CA ILE A 33 -8.76 5.18 -3.27
C ILE A 33 -9.54 4.46 -2.16
N MET A 34 -10.10 5.20 -1.21
CA MET A 34 -10.96 4.63 -0.17
C MET A 34 -12.17 3.91 -0.77
N ASN A 35 -12.91 4.56 -1.68
CA ASN A 35 -14.07 3.93 -2.31
C ASN A 35 -13.67 2.66 -3.07
N CYS A 36 -12.58 2.70 -3.83
CA CYS A 36 -12.03 1.53 -4.50
C CYS A 36 -11.69 0.40 -3.51
N ALA A 37 -11.01 0.72 -2.42
CA ALA A 37 -10.66 -0.26 -1.41
C ALA A 37 -11.91 -0.88 -0.78
N GLN A 38 -12.93 -0.07 -0.47
CA GLN A 38 -14.18 -0.52 0.16
C GLN A 38 -15.05 -1.42 -0.73
N GLU A 39 -14.82 -1.42 -2.04
CA GLU A 39 -15.52 -2.29 -3.00
C GLU A 39 -14.91 -3.71 -3.06
N ASP A 40 -13.68 -3.93 -2.57
CA ASP A 40 -13.01 -5.22 -2.65
C ASP A 40 -13.46 -6.19 -1.55
N LYS A 41 -14.45 -7.02 -1.90
CA LYS A 41 -15.00 -8.07 -1.02
C LYS A 41 -14.03 -9.20 -0.69
N LYS A 42 -13.01 -9.42 -1.51
CA LYS A 42 -12.02 -10.45 -1.25
C LYS A 42 -11.04 -9.97 -0.18
N ALA A 43 -10.53 -8.75 -0.35
CA ALA A 43 -9.68 -8.13 0.65
C ALA A 43 -10.40 -7.96 1.99
N GLU A 44 -11.70 -7.61 1.98
CA GLU A 44 -12.53 -7.54 3.20
C GLU A 44 -12.51 -8.87 3.99
N GLN A 45 -12.57 -10.01 3.31
CA GLN A 45 -12.51 -11.33 3.95
C GLN A 45 -11.11 -11.67 4.46
N GLU A 46 -10.08 -11.33 3.68
CA GLU A 46 -8.67 -11.60 4.02
C GLU A 46 -8.18 -10.74 5.21
N LEU A 47 -8.74 -9.54 5.37
CA LEU A 47 -8.46 -8.65 6.49
C LEU A 47 -9.15 -9.06 7.80
N GLY A 48 -9.99 -10.11 7.79
CA GLY A 48 -10.50 -10.76 9.00
C GLY A 48 -11.06 -9.80 10.05
N ASN A 49 -10.38 -9.70 11.20
CA ASN A 49 -10.80 -8.82 12.30
C ASN A 49 -10.69 -7.32 11.98
N HIS A 50 -9.99 -6.97 10.89
CA HIS A 50 -9.79 -5.62 10.40
C HIS A 50 -10.75 -5.26 9.26
N ALA A 51 -11.70 -6.14 8.90
CA ALA A 51 -12.73 -5.88 7.89
C ALA A 51 -13.57 -4.62 8.20
N TRP A 52 -13.64 -4.18 9.46
CA TRP A 52 -14.34 -2.95 9.85
C TRP A 52 -13.84 -1.69 9.12
N ILE A 53 -12.60 -1.69 8.62
CA ILE A 53 -12.03 -0.61 7.80
C ILE A 53 -12.86 -0.37 6.53
N PHE A 54 -13.46 -1.43 5.96
CA PHE A 54 -14.28 -1.34 4.77
C PHE A 54 -15.62 -0.64 5.01
N CYS A 55 -16.03 -0.51 6.27
CA CYS A 55 -17.24 0.21 6.67
C CYS A 55 -16.95 1.55 7.38
N ALA A 56 -15.67 1.91 7.52
CA ALA A 56 -15.27 3.14 8.17
C ALA A 56 -15.67 4.37 7.33
N ASN A 57 -16.01 5.48 8.00
CA ASN A 57 -16.13 6.77 7.31
C ASN A 57 -14.75 7.33 6.93
N PHE A 58 -14.71 8.30 6.02
CA PHE A 58 -13.46 8.86 5.49
C PHE A 58 -12.49 9.34 6.57
N THR A 59 -12.96 10.11 7.55
CA THR A 59 -12.12 10.60 8.65
C THR A 59 -11.53 9.45 9.45
N THR A 60 -12.33 8.43 9.74
CA THR A 60 -11.89 7.24 10.49
C THR A 60 -10.87 6.46 9.68
N PHE A 61 -11.15 6.22 8.39
CA PHE A 61 -10.26 5.52 7.47
C PHE A 61 -8.89 6.20 7.39
N VAL A 62 -8.85 7.48 7.01
CA VAL A 62 -7.61 8.26 6.88
C VAL A 62 -6.86 8.36 8.20
N THR A 63 -7.55 8.59 9.32
CA THR A 63 -6.88 8.69 10.63
C THR A 63 -6.20 7.38 11.01
N ASN A 64 -6.87 6.23 10.79
CA ASN A 64 -6.29 4.94 11.15
C ASN A 64 -5.09 4.55 10.26
N ILE A 65 -5.11 4.95 8.99
CA ILE A 65 -4.05 4.59 8.04
C ILE A 65 -2.87 5.57 8.12
N CYS A 66 -3.14 6.87 8.22
CA CYS A 66 -2.12 7.90 8.01
C CYS A 66 -1.56 8.53 9.27
N ASN A 67 -2.32 8.57 10.37
CA ASN A 67 -1.87 9.23 11.59
C ASN A 67 -1.10 8.31 12.56
N ASN A 68 -0.63 7.14 12.11
CA ASN A 68 0.28 6.28 12.89
C ASN A 68 -0.20 6.06 14.35
N THR A 69 -1.51 5.94 14.59
CA THR A 69 -2.05 5.60 15.91
C THR A 69 -2.28 4.10 15.99
N ASN A 70 -1.21 3.34 15.83
CA ASN A 70 -0.79 2.17 16.62
C ASN A 70 -1.82 1.11 17.10
N GLN A 71 -3.05 1.05 16.62
CA GLN A 71 -4.02 0.01 17.01
C GLN A 71 -4.40 -0.91 15.86
N VAL A 72 -4.58 -0.36 14.65
CA VAL A 72 -5.01 -1.16 13.50
C VAL A 72 -3.85 -1.99 12.94
N PHE A 73 -2.70 -1.37 12.69
CA PHE A 73 -1.51 -2.10 12.22
C PHE A 73 -0.79 -2.91 13.31
N PHE A 74 -0.97 -2.60 14.60
CA PHE A 74 -0.34 -3.38 15.68
C PHE A 74 -0.94 -4.77 15.86
N ASN A 75 -2.16 -5.00 15.35
CA ASN A 75 -2.83 -6.29 15.41
C ASN A 75 -3.01 -6.96 14.03
N MET A 76 -2.68 -6.28 12.92
CA MET A 76 -2.61 -6.95 11.62
C MET A 76 -1.43 -7.91 11.62
N THR A 77 -1.67 -9.10 11.11
CA THR A 77 -0.63 -10.03 10.71
C THR A 77 0.11 -9.51 9.48
N ASN A 78 1.32 -10.01 9.23
CA ASN A 78 2.07 -9.68 8.02
C ASN A 78 1.29 -9.95 6.73
N GLU A 79 0.41 -10.96 6.73
CA GLU A 79 -0.43 -11.28 5.57
C GLU A 79 -1.58 -10.27 5.39
N GLU A 80 -2.24 -9.85 6.48
CA GLU A 80 -3.23 -8.77 6.43
C GLU A 80 -2.61 -7.45 5.96
N GLU A 81 -1.41 -7.12 6.45
CA GLU A 81 -0.68 -5.93 6.02
C GLU A 81 -0.30 -5.99 4.52
N LYS A 82 0.17 -7.15 4.03
CA LYS A 82 0.45 -7.34 2.60
C LYS A 82 -0.80 -7.22 1.74
N THR A 83 -1.91 -7.84 2.15
CA THR A 83 -3.20 -7.72 1.46
C THR A 83 -3.63 -6.26 1.44
N TRP A 84 -3.53 -5.56 2.57
CA TRP A 84 -3.87 -4.15 2.69
C TRP A 84 -3.04 -3.27 1.76
N ASN A 85 -1.71 -3.38 1.83
CA ASN A 85 -0.81 -2.59 1.00
C ASN A 85 -1.04 -2.87 -0.50
N SER A 86 -1.22 -4.14 -0.87
CA SER A 86 -1.52 -4.52 -2.26
C SER A 86 -2.84 -3.94 -2.75
N LEU A 87 -3.87 -3.92 -1.90
CA LEU A 87 -5.17 -3.32 -2.22
C LEU A 87 -5.03 -1.81 -2.49
N ILE A 88 -4.40 -1.08 -1.57
CA ILE A 88 -4.23 0.37 -1.71
C ILE A 88 -3.39 0.71 -2.95
N LEU A 89 -2.29 -0.01 -3.19
CA LEU A 89 -1.48 0.15 -4.41
C LEU A 89 -2.29 -0.13 -5.68
N GLY A 90 -3.15 -1.15 -5.67
CA GLY A 90 -4.03 -1.46 -6.79
C GLY A 90 -4.99 -0.30 -7.09
N CYS A 91 -5.60 0.25 -6.05
CA CYS A 91 -6.51 1.38 -6.15
C CYS A 91 -5.82 2.67 -6.60
N GLU A 92 -4.61 2.93 -6.09
CA GLU A 92 -3.74 4.01 -6.52
C GLU A 92 -3.45 3.94 -8.02
N LYS A 93 -3.01 2.78 -8.51
CA LYS A 93 -2.75 2.53 -9.93
C LYS A 93 -4.00 2.72 -10.78
N GLN A 94 -5.16 2.23 -10.32
CA GLN A 94 -6.44 2.40 -11.01
C GLN A 94 -6.84 3.87 -11.17
N HIS A 95 -6.52 4.71 -10.18
CA HIS A 95 -6.83 6.13 -10.21
C HIS A 95 -5.69 7.03 -10.72
N GLY A 96 -4.58 6.44 -11.15
CA GLY A 96 -3.40 7.19 -11.62
C GLY A 96 -2.70 7.98 -10.51
N VAL A 97 -2.88 7.58 -9.26
CA VAL A 97 -2.26 8.19 -8.09
C VAL A 97 -0.95 7.45 -7.84
N THR A 98 0.14 7.89 -8.46
CA THR A 98 1.46 7.26 -8.30
C THR A 98 2.45 8.25 -7.72
N LEU A 99 3.53 7.74 -7.13
CA LEU A 99 4.69 8.59 -6.86
C LEU A 99 5.15 9.24 -8.18
N PRO A 100 5.55 10.51 -8.17
CA PRO A 100 6.34 11.04 -9.27
C PRO A 100 7.61 10.18 -9.41
N PRO A 101 8.11 9.95 -10.63
CA PRO A 101 9.34 9.19 -10.82
C PRO A 101 10.45 9.81 -9.97
N THR A 102 11.06 9.00 -9.10
CA THR A 102 12.26 9.40 -8.37
C THR A 102 13.37 9.65 -9.38
N CYS A 103 13.82 10.90 -9.49
CA CYS A 103 14.97 11.29 -10.30
C CYS A 103 16.28 10.81 -9.70
#